data_AF-A0A9P7X9C8-F1
#
_entry.id   AF-A0A9P7X9C8-F1
#
_cell.length_a   1.000
_cell.length_b   1.000
_cell.length_c   1.000
_cell.angle_alpha   90.00
_cell.angle_beta   90.00
_cell.angle_gamma   90.00
#
_symmetry.space_group_name_H-M   'P 1'
#
loop_
_entity.id
_entity.type
_entity.pdbx_description
1 polymer ?
#
loop_
_entity_poly.entity_id
_entity_poly.type
_entity_poly.pdbx_seq_one_letter_code
_entity_poly.pdbx_strand_id
1 'polypeptide(L)'
;MSSPRVLIQIAIVGAQIFGKALAAAGKQAVQNAKHRPGMAEEAAGVRNADAITQTHKMTLDEAHLILNAKKGDSLTTVLKNYENLFKINSPSEAPKASASTPSPNATSTATGRRAAAAAAPIRYHSHYIQSKVVRARERIEAEMKIQQEAEDAQRSGTSSAEALPAPSETTTPPPPPPA
;
A
#
# COMPACT_ATOMS: atom_id res chain seq x y z
N MET A 1 43.56 -40.84 12.55
CA MET A 1 42.29 -41.50 12.89
C MET A 1 41.39 -40.49 13.58
N SER A 2 40.51 -39.79 12.83
CA SER A 2 39.52 -38.90 13.46
C SER A 2 38.61 -39.73 14.34
N SER A 3 38.56 -39.41 15.63
CA SER A 3 37.82 -40.22 16.59
C SER A 3 36.30 -39.99 16.45
N PRO A 4 35.47 -41.04 16.37
CA PRO A 4 34.01 -40.92 16.31
C PRO A 4 33.39 -40.11 17.46
N ARG A 5 34.08 -40.05 18.61
CA ARG A 5 33.64 -39.30 19.80
C ARG A 5 33.68 -37.79 19.58
N VAL A 6 34.66 -37.28 18.84
CA VAL A 6 34.77 -35.85 18.54
C VAL A 6 33.63 -35.39 17.64
N LEU A 7 33.20 -36.21 16.68
CA LEU A 7 32.06 -35.90 15.81
C LEU A 7 30.74 -35.83 16.59
N ILE A 8 30.51 -36.77 17.51
CA ILE A 8 29.34 -36.79 18.37
C ILE A 8 29.32 -35.56 19.29
N GLN A 9 30.47 -35.18 19.84
CA GLN A 9 30.59 -34.02 20.73
C GLN A 9 30.31 -32.70 20.00
N ILE A 10 30.81 -32.54 18.77
CA ILE A 10 30.50 -31.38 17.92
C ILE A 10 28.99 -31.33 17.61
N ALA A 11 28.36 -32.47 17.32
CA ALA A 11 26.92 -32.52 17.07
C ALA A 11 26.09 -32.10 18.30
N ILE A 12 26.44 -32.58 19.50
CA ILE A 12 25.74 -32.25 20.74
C ILE A 12 25.92 -30.78 21.09
N VAL A 13 27.15 -30.26 21.04
CA VAL A 13 27.43 -28.85 21.34
C VAL A 13 26.76 -27.94 20.30
N GLY A 14 26.78 -28.31 19.02
CA GLY A 14 26.08 -27.60 17.95
C GLY A 14 24.56 -27.55 18.17
N ALA A 15 23.95 -28.68 18.53
CA ALA A 15 22.51 -28.76 18.81
C ALA A 15 22.10 -27.90 20.02
N GLN A 16 22.91 -27.84 21.07
CA GLN A 16 22.63 -27.01 22.25
C GLN A 16 22.69 -25.51 21.96
N ILE A 17 23.67 -25.08 21.17
CA ILE A 17 23.80 -23.67 20.76
C ILE A 17 22.63 -23.28 19.84
N PHE A 18 22.33 -24.11 18.85
CA PHE A 18 21.24 -23.87 17.91
C PHE A 18 19.86 -23.85 18.60
N GLY A 19 19.59 -24.79 19.51
CA GLY A 19 18.34 -24.85 20.26
C GLY A 19 18.12 -23.62 21.16
N LYS A 20 19.16 -23.15 21.84
CA LYS A 20 19.08 -21.93 22.67
C LYS A 20 18.83 -20.68 21.83
N ALA A 21 19.47 -20.56 20.67
CA ALA A 21 19.26 -19.44 19.76
C ALA A 21 17.85 -19.43 19.17
N LEU A 22 17.35 -20.58 18.71
CA LEU A 22 15.99 -20.71 18.15
C LEU A 22 14.91 -20.37 19.19
N ALA A 23 15.05 -20.83 20.43
CA ALA A 23 14.11 -20.52 21.50
C ALA A 23 14.11 -19.02 21.86
N ALA A 24 15.28 -18.37 21.88
CA ALA A 24 15.39 -16.94 22.13
C ALA A 24 14.76 -16.12 20.99
N ALA A 25 15.05 -16.49 19.74
CA ALA A 25 14.46 -15.86 18.57
C ALA A 25 12.94 -16.05 18.51
N GLY A 26 12.44 -17.25 18.86
CA GLY A 26 11.00 -17.53 18.94
C GLY A 26 10.29 -16.66 19.98
N LYS A 27 10.89 -16.50 21.18
CA LYS A 27 10.37 -15.58 22.21
C LYS A 27 10.36 -14.13 21.75
N GLN A 28 11.36 -13.71 20.97
CA GLN A 28 11.42 -12.37 20.39
C GLN A 28 10.38 -12.17 19.29
N ALA A 29 10.15 -13.17 18.43
CA ALA A 29 9.10 -13.14 17.42
C ALA A 29 7.71 -12.98 18.04
N VAL A 30 7.43 -13.72 19.12
CA VAL A 30 6.15 -13.60 19.85
C VAL A 30 6.01 -12.23 20.51
N GLN A 31 7.08 -11.67 21.08
CA GLN A 31 7.04 -10.33 21.66
C GLN A 31 6.85 -9.25 20.58
N ASN A 32 7.55 -9.36 19.44
CA ASN A 32 7.37 -8.45 18.31
C ASN A 32 5.94 -8.53 17.73
N ALA A 33 5.33 -9.72 17.72
CA ALA A 33 3.93 -9.88 17.34
C ALA A 33 2.97 -9.24 18.35
N LYS A 34 3.26 -9.31 19.65
CA LYS A 34 2.46 -8.65 20.72
C LYS A 34 2.59 -7.12 20.71
N HIS A 35 3.78 -6.60 20.39
CA HIS A 35 4.02 -5.16 20.27
C HIS A 35 3.63 -4.60 18.89
N ARG A 36 3.08 -5.42 18.00
CA ARG A 36 2.46 -5.03 16.74
C ARG A 36 0.93 -5.16 16.87
N PRO A 37 0.25 -4.24 17.58
CA PRO A 37 -1.20 -4.31 17.75
C PRO A 37 -1.87 -4.19 16.36
N GLY A 38 -2.66 -5.19 15.97
CA GLY A 38 -3.42 -5.21 14.70
C GLY A 38 -3.60 -6.59 14.04
N MET A 39 -2.74 -7.56 14.33
CA MET A 39 -2.71 -8.85 13.60
C MET A 39 -3.96 -9.74 13.73
N ALA A 40 -4.80 -9.57 14.75
CA ALA A 40 -5.97 -10.43 14.98
C ALA A 40 -7.20 -10.05 14.12
N GLU A 41 -7.33 -8.77 13.76
CA GLU A 41 -8.37 -8.27 12.85
C GLU A 41 -7.90 -8.34 11.38
N GLU A 42 -6.58 -8.24 11.18
CA GLU A 42 -5.92 -8.27 9.89
C GLU A 42 -6.02 -9.66 9.22
N ALA A 43 -6.16 -10.79 9.93
CA ALA A 43 -6.18 -12.14 9.31
C ALA A 43 -7.20 -12.39 8.17
N ALA A 44 -8.32 -11.64 8.12
CA ALA A 44 -9.27 -11.67 7.00
C ALA A 44 -8.89 -10.70 5.86
N GLY A 45 -8.28 -9.56 6.19
CA GLY A 45 -7.77 -8.55 5.23
C GLY A 45 -6.36 -8.83 4.70
N VAL A 46 -5.54 -9.65 5.38
CA VAL A 46 -4.15 -10.00 5.06
C VAL A 46 -4.05 -10.61 3.67
N ARG A 47 -5.02 -11.42 3.27
CA ARG A 47 -5.00 -12.09 1.96
C ARG A 47 -4.99 -11.08 0.82
N ASN A 48 -5.76 -10.00 0.97
CA ASN A 48 -5.82 -8.92 -0.01
C ASN A 48 -4.65 -7.94 0.18
N ALA A 49 -4.29 -7.61 1.42
CA ALA A 49 -3.15 -6.75 1.72
C ALA A 49 -1.82 -7.33 1.22
N ASP A 50 -1.61 -8.64 1.32
CA ASP A 50 -0.46 -9.35 0.77
C ASP A 50 -0.46 -9.32 -0.76
N ALA A 51 -1.61 -9.50 -1.41
CA ALA A 51 -1.72 -9.43 -2.87
C ALA A 51 -1.40 -8.02 -3.41
N ILE A 52 -1.87 -6.97 -2.73
CA ILE A 52 -1.62 -5.58 -3.13
C ILE A 52 -0.17 -5.20 -2.84
N THR A 53 0.39 -5.66 -1.72
CA THR A 53 1.80 -5.45 -1.40
C THR A 53 2.71 -6.15 -2.40
N GLN A 54 2.34 -7.35 -2.88
CA GLN A 54 3.03 -8.02 -3.99
C GLN A 54 2.93 -7.24 -5.31
N THR A 55 1.76 -6.64 -5.58
CA THR A 55 1.49 -5.88 -6.81
C THR A 55 2.28 -4.57 -6.86
N HIS A 56 2.17 -3.73 -5.82
CA HIS A 56 2.86 -2.44 -5.77
C HIS A 56 4.30 -2.54 -5.25
N LYS A 57 4.71 -3.69 -4.72
CA LYS A 57 6.02 -3.93 -4.08
C LYS A 57 6.33 -2.88 -3.01
N MET A 58 5.30 -2.55 -2.23
CA MET A 58 5.34 -1.51 -1.22
C MET A 58 4.24 -1.71 -0.17
N THR A 59 4.60 -1.50 1.09
CA THR A 59 3.66 -1.57 2.20
C THR A 59 2.79 -0.31 2.30
N LEU A 60 1.63 -0.40 2.95
CA LEU A 60 0.77 0.75 3.18
C LEU A 60 1.46 1.83 4.04
N ASP A 61 2.24 1.41 5.04
CA ASP A 61 3.00 2.32 5.90
C ASP A 61 4.09 3.07 5.10
N GLU A 62 4.77 2.39 4.17
CA GLU A 62 5.71 3.05 3.24
C GLU A 62 5.01 4.07 2.33
N ALA A 63 3.80 3.74 1.85
CA ALA A 63 3.04 4.65 1.00
C ALA A 63 2.69 5.96 1.72
N HIS A 64 2.23 5.85 2.98
CA HIS A 64 1.97 7.00 3.85
C HIS A 64 3.23 7.84 4.09
N LEU A 65 4.36 7.18 4.32
CA LEU A 65 5.64 7.85 4.54
C LEU A 65 6.12 8.60 3.27
N ILE A 66 5.99 8.00 2.08
CA ILE A 66 6.40 8.62 0.82
C ILE A 66 5.57 9.86 0.50
N LEU A 67 4.26 9.81 0.76
CA LEU A 67 3.35 10.93 0.49
C LEU A 67 3.19 11.89 1.67
N ASN A 68 3.96 11.73 2.75
CA ASN A 68 3.82 12.49 3.99
C ASN A 68 2.35 12.59 4.45
N ALA A 69 1.61 11.50 4.32
CA ALA A 69 0.19 11.41 4.68
C ALA A 69 0.04 10.61 5.99
N LYS A 70 -0.94 10.98 6.80
CA LYS A 70 -1.31 10.25 8.01
C LYS A 70 -2.36 9.20 7.69
N LYS A 71 -2.42 8.16 8.53
CA LYS A 71 -3.48 7.13 8.46
C LYS A 71 -4.84 7.81 8.68
N GLY A 72 -5.75 7.67 7.72
CA GLY A 72 -7.07 8.29 7.76
C GLY A 72 -7.15 9.70 7.16
N ASP A 73 -6.08 10.22 6.55
CA ASP A 73 -6.17 11.46 5.79
C ASP A 73 -7.11 11.30 4.57
N SER A 74 -7.85 12.36 4.25
CA SER A 74 -8.71 12.36 3.07
C SER A 74 -7.90 12.15 1.78
N LEU A 75 -8.46 11.44 0.80
CA LEU A 75 -7.85 11.24 -0.51
C LEU A 75 -7.40 12.57 -1.15
N THR A 76 -8.14 13.66 -0.92
CA THR A 76 -7.79 14.98 -1.46
C THR A 76 -6.44 15.50 -0.94
N THR A 77 -6.11 15.24 0.33
CA THR A 77 -4.84 15.62 0.93
C THR A 77 -3.70 14.79 0.35
N VAL A 78 -3.94 13.48 0.20
CA VAL A 78 -2.99 12.54 -0.42
C VAL A 78 -2.66 12.97 -1.85
N LEU A 79 -3.67 13.35 -2.63
CA LEU A 79 -3.50 13.82 -4.01
C LEU A 79 -2.71 15.13 -4.08
N LYS A 80 -2.98 16.10 -3.20
CA LYS A 80 -2.20 17.35 -3.14
C LYS A 80 -0.72 17.11 -2.85
N ASN A 81 -0.44 16.23 -1.89
CA ASN A 81 0.94 15.86 -1.56
C ASN A 81 1.61 15.13 -2.71
N TYR A 82 0.89 14.21 -3.35
CA TYR A 82 1.33 13.51 -4.56
C TYR A 82 1.70 14.50 -5.68
N GLU A 83 0.82 15.44 -6.02
CA GLU A 83 1.07 16.43 -7.08
C GLU A 83 2.31 17.28 -6.80
N ASN A 84 2.44 17.74 -5.55
CA ASN A 84 3.60 18.52 -5.13
C ASN A 84 4.90 17.73 -5.25
N LEU A 85 4.95 16.52 -4.69
CA LEU A 85 6.12 15.65 -4.75
C LEU A 85 6.45 15.22 -6.18
N PHE A 86 5.43 14.93 -6.99
CA PHE A 86 5.62 14.55 -8.38
C PHE A 86 6.20 15.70 -9.21
N LYS A 87 5.70 16.93 -9.03
CA LYS A 87 6.19 18.14 -9.72
C LYS A 87 7.62 18.51 -9.33
N ILE A 88 7.98 18.41 -8.05
CA ILE A 88 9.35 18.67 -7.58
C ILE A 88 10.34 17.67 -8.20
N ASN A 89 9.88 16.43 -8.43
CA ASN A 89 10.72 15.34 -8.94
C ASN A 89 10.55 15.09 -10.46
N SER A 90 9.66 15.81 -11.15
CA SER A 90 9.48 15.67 -12.60
C SER A 90 10.70 16.23 -13.36
N PRO A 91 11.03 15.70 -14.56
CA PRO A 91 12.01 16.35 -15.42
C PRO A 91 11.69 17.84 -15.51
N SER A 92 12.71 18.69 -15.33
CA SER A 92 12.52 20.12 -15.54
C SER A 92 12.01 20.30 -16.96
N GLU A 93 10.81 20.85 -17.09
CA GLU A 93 10.25 21.22 -18.39
C GLU A 93 11.31 22.10 -19.06
N ALA A 94 11.96 21.57 -20.08
CA ALA A 94 12.90 22.35 -20.86
C ALA A 94 12.12 23.58 -21.34
N PRO A 95 12.70 24.79 -21.31
CA PRO A 95 12.02 25.96 -21.84
C PRO A 95 11.57 25.59 -23.25
N LYS A 96 10.25 25.60 -23.48
CA LYS A 96 9.64 25.19 -24.74
C LYS A 96 10.30 25.99 -25.85
N ALA A 97 11.24 25.38 -26.57
CA ALA A 97 11.55 25.82 -27.90
C ALA A 97 10.26 25.62 -28.69
N SER A 98 9.62 26.74 -28.99
CA SER A 98 8.52 26.82 -29.95
C SER A 98 8.86 25.99 -31.19
N ALA A 99 7.89 25.18 -31.61
CA ALA A 99 7.76 24.63 -32.96
C ALA A 99 8.91 23.72 -33.47
N SER A 100 8.63 22.43 -33.58
CA SER A 100 8.40 21.76 -34.88
C SER A 100 8.57 20.25 -34.74
N THR A 101 7.56 19.53 -35.23
CA THR A 101 7.54 18.10 -35.56
C THR A 101 8.91 17.53 -35.98
N PRO A 102 9.40 16.42 -35.40
CA PRO A 102 10.47 15.66 -36.04
C PRO A 102 9.85 14.83 -37.16
N SER A 103 9.92 15.36 -38.38
CA SER A 103 9.70 14.58 -39.61
C SER A 103 10.82 13.55 -39.76
N PRO A 104 10.53 12.25 -39.95
CA PRO A 104 11.55 11.22 -40.09
C PRO A 104 12.01 11.13 -41.53
N ASN A 105 12.78 12.12 -42.00
CA ASN A 105 13.67 11.91 -43.15
C ASN A 105 14.69 13.04 -43.30
N ALA A 106 15.91 12.80 -42.83
CA ALA A 106 17.11 13.46 -43.38
C ALA A 106 18.34 12.61 -43.05
N THR A 107 18.93 12.09 -44.13
CA THR A 107 20.20 11.38 -44.24
C THR A 107 21.31 12.00 -43.40
N SER A 108 22.03 11.15 -42.67
CA SER A 108 23.20 11.48 -41.89
C SER A 108 24.36 11.99 -42.76
N THR A 109 24.84 13.21 -42.51
CA THR A 109 26.25 13.60 -42.74
C THR A 109 26.57 14.92 -42.04
N ALA A 110 27.85 15.05 -41.66
CA ALA A 110 28.55 16.25 -41.20
C ALA A 110 28.52 16.60 -39.69
N THR A 111 29.49 16.00 -38.98
CA THR A 111 30.57 16.69 -38.26
C THR A 111 30.31 18.12 -37.77
N GLY A 112 30.26 18.26 -36.44
CA GLY A 112 30.95 19.34 -35.73
C GLY A 112 30.29 20.72 -35.70
N ARG A 113 29.26 20.89 -34.85
CA ARG A 113 29.06 22.14 -34.08
C ARG A 113 28.05 21.91 -32.96
N ARG A 114 28.53 21.57 -31.76
CA ARG A 114 27.75 21.84 -30.54
C ARG A 114 28.02 23.28 -30.14
N ALA A 115 27.19 24.18 -30.66
CA ALA A 115 27.08 25.53 -30.16
C ALA A 115 26.63 25.48 -28.69
N ALA A 116 27.34 26.23 -27.84
CA ALA A 116 27.06 26.37 -26.42
C ALA A 116 25.72 27.08 -26.21
N ALA A 117 24.64 26.30 -26.09
CA ALA A 117 23.40 26.78 -25.49
C ALA A 117 23.63 26.93 -23.99
N ALA A 118 23.37 28.13 -23.46
CA ALA A 118 23.52 28.51 -22.05
C ALA A 118 23.06 27.37 -21.11
N ALA A 119 24.02 26.79 -20.40
CA ALA A 119 23.86 25.54 -19.67
C ALA A 119 22.96 25.75 -18.44
N ALA A 120 21.64 25.59 -18.62
CA ALA A 120 20.77 25.27 -17.51
C ALA A 120 21.37 24.06 -16.76
N PRO A 121 21.44 24.08 -15.41
CA PRO A 121 21.97 22.95 -14.67
C PRO A 121 21.18 21.71 -15.08
N ILE A 122 21.90 20.65 -15.47
CA ILE A 122 21.30 19.35 -15.77
C ILE A 122 20.63 18.88 -14.47
N ARG A 123 19.34 19.18 -14.32
CA ARG A 123 18.52 18.64 -13.23
C ARG A 123 18.25 17.20 -13.58
N TYR A 124 19.05 16.30 -13.03
CA TYR A 124 18.80 14.88 -13.07
C TYR A 124 17.48 14.60 -12.32
N HIS A 125 16.45 14.18 -13.05
CA HIS A 125 15.26 13.61 -12.45
C HIS A 125 15.48 12.10 -12.29
N SER A 126 14.94 11.51 -11.22
CA SER A 126 14.98 10.06 -11.08
C SER A 126 13.61 9.46 -11.42
N HIS A 127 13.60 8.57 -12.42
CA HIS A 127 12.42 7.77 -12.72
C HIS A 127 12.03 6.89 -11.53
N TYR A 128 13.01 6.42 -10.75
CA TYR A 128 12.74 5.60 -9.58
C TYR A 128 11.88 6.33 -8.54
N ILE A 129 12.22 7.58 -8.18
CA ILE A 129 11.45 8.37 -7.21
C ILE A 129 10.04 8.64 -7.76
N GLN A 130 9.91 9.00 -9.04
CA GLN A 130 8.60 9.19 -9.66
C GLN A 130 7.75 7.92 -9.60
N SER A 131 8.31 6.76 -9.99
CA SER A 131 7.63 5.47 -9.91
C SER A 131 7.31 5.06 -8.47
N LYS A 132 8.05 5.53 -7.46
CA LYS A 132 7.71 5.31 -6.04
C LYS A 132 6.55 6.18 -5.58
N VAL A 133 6.54 7.46 -5.96
CA VAL A 133 5.45 8.40 -5.65
C VAL A 133 4.13 7.95 -6.30
N VAL A 134 4.17 7.49 -7.55
CA VAL A 134 2.99 6.96 -8.26
C VAL A 134 2.48 5.68 -7.58
N ARG A 135 3.36 4.71 -7.32
CA ARG A 135 2.97 3.47 -6.63
C ARG A 135 2.42 3.72 -5.23
N ALA A 136 2.87 4.79 -4.55
CA ALA A 136 2.38 5.14 -3.22
C ALA A 136 0.95 5.62 -3.27
N ARG A 137 0.63 6.46 -4.26
CA ARG A 137 -0.74 6.91 -4.49
C ARG A 137 -1.67 5.73 -4.78
N GLU A 138 -1.28 4.88 -5.72
CA GLU A 138 -2.07 3.70 -6.10
C GLU A 138 -2.30 2.73 -4.93
N ARG A 139 -1.29 2.53 -4.07
CA ARG A 139 -1.40 1.67 -2.88
C ARG A 139 -2.46 2.19 -1.89
N ILE A 140 -2.49 3.51 -1.66
CA ILE A 140 -3.45 4.15 -0.75
C ILE A 140 -4.86 4.17 -1.37
N GLU A 141 -4.96 4.44 -2.67
CA GLU A 141 -6.23 4.35 -3.42
C GLU A 141 -6.84 2.94 -3.35
N ALA A 142 -6.00 1.91 -3.50
CA ALA A 142 -6.44 0.52 -3.40
C ALA A 142 -6.97 0.17 -1.99
N GLU A 143 -6.32 0.61 -0.92
CA GLU A 143 -6.78 0.36 0.46
C GLU A 143 -8.10 1.08 0.77
N MET A 144 -8.24 2.34 0.37
CA MET A 144 -9.50 3.06 0.59
C MET A 144 -10.64 2.44 -0.22
N LYS A 145 -10.36 1.94 -1.42
CA LYS A 145 -11.36 1.22 -2.21
C LYS A 145 -11.81 -0.07 -1.51
N ILE A 146 -10.88 -0.83 -0.94
CA ILE A 146 -11.20 -2.06 -0.19
C ILE A 146 -11.99 -1.73 1.08
N GLN A 147 -11.63 -0.66 1.79
CA GLN A 147 -12.39 -0.19 2.94
C GLN A 147 -13.82 0.19 2.55
N GLN A 148 -13.98 0.91 1.45
CA GLN A 148 -15.31 1.28 0.93
C GLN A 148 -16.14 0.06 0.51
N GLU A 149 -15.55 -0.90 -0.20
CA GLU A 149 -16.21 -2.16 -0.57
C GLU A 149 -16.61 -2.99 0.67
N ALA A 150 -15.77 -2.99 1.72
CA ALA A 150 -16.08 -3.65 2.99
C ALA A 150 -17.22 -2.94 3.74
N GLU A 151 -17.24 -1.60 3.75
CA GLU A 151 -18.32 -0.81 4.34
C GLU A 151 -19.66 -1.02 3.61
N ASP A 152 -19.65 -1.05 2.28
CA ASP A 152 -20.85 -1.29 1.47
C ASP A 152 -21.40 -2.72 1.66
N ALA A 153 -20.51 -3.71 1.79
CA ALA A 153 -20.88 -5.08 2.14
C ALA A 153 -21.51 -5.17 3.54
N GLN A 154 -20.99 -4.42 4.52
CA GLN A 154 -21.58 -4.36 5.88
C GLN A 154 -22.93 -3.62 5.91
N ARG A 155 -23.09 -2.55 5.14
CA ARG A 155 -24.36 -1.80 5.02
C ARG A 155 -25.46 -2.64 4.37
N SER A 156 -25.12 -3.40 3.34
CA SER A 156 -26.07 -4.31 2.68
C SER A 156 -26.45 -5.52 3.55
N GLY A 157 -25.51 -6.08 4.33
CA GLY A 157 -25.79 -7.17 5.26
C GLY A 157 -26.68 -6.79 6.46
N THR A 158 -26.62 -5.53 6.91
CA THR A 158 -27.41 -5.04 8.05
C THR A 158 -28.86 -4.69 7.67
N SER A 159 -29.13 -4.43 6.38
CA SER A 159 -30.48 -4.18 5.86
C SER A 159 -31.37 -5.45 5.80
N SER A 160 -30.82 -6.65 5.99
CA SER A 160 -31.57 -7.91 5.91
C SER A 160 -31.91 -8.55 7.25
N ALA A 161 -31.48 -7.96 8.38
CA ALA A 161 -31.74 -8.51 9.73
C ALA A 161 -32.88 -7.79 10.50
N GLU A 162 -33.41 -6.68 10.00
CA GLU A 162 -34.53 -5.94 10.61
C GLU A 162 -35.82 -6.10 9.79
N ALA A 163 -36.24 -7.35 9.59
CA ALA A 163 -37.55 -7.69 9.03
C ALA A 163 -38.03 -9.03 9.62
N LEU A 164 -38.20 -9.06 10.93
CA LEU A 164 -39.09 -10.04 11.57
C LEU A 164 -40.54 -9.53 11.39
N PRO A 165 -41.46 -10.34 10.87
CA PRO A 165 -42.84 -9.92 10.64
C PRO A 165 -43.58 -9.82 11.97
N ALA A 166 -44.10 -8.63 12.28
CA ALA A 166 -45.15 -8.48 13.28
C ALA A 166 -46.41 -9.26 12.79
N PRO A 167 -47.07 -10.08 13.64
CA PRO A 167 -48.31 -10.73 13.24
C PRO A 167 -49.43 -9.68 13.16
N SER A 168 -49.99 -9.53 11.96
CA SER A 168 -51.19 -8.75 11.69
C SER A 168 -52.41 -9.42 12.32
N GLU A 169 -53.19 -8.73 13.15
CA GLU A 169 -54.65 -8.95 13.27
C GLU A 169 -55.38 -7.62 13.51
N THR A 170 -56.16 -7.22 12.50
CA THR A 170 -57.24 -6.24 12.58
C THR A 170 -58.47 -6.86 13.26
N THR A 171 -58.98 -6.24 14.33
CA THR A 171 -60.40 -6.33 14.68
C THR A 171 -60.82 -5.10 15.48
N THR A 172 -61.74 -4.33 14.91
CA THR A 172 -62.45 -3.22 15.55
C THR A 172 -63.75 -3.78 16.15
N PRO A 173 -64.05 -3.58 17.45
CA PRO A 173 -65.39 -3.82 17.98
C PRO A 173 -66.25 -2.51 18.00
N PRO A 174 -67.60 -2.63 17.90
CA PRO A 174 -68.53 -1.51 17.70
C PRO A 174 -68.86 -0.71 19.00
N PRO A 175 -69.47 0.50 18.89
CA PRO A 175 -69.76 1.35 20.04
C PRO A 175 -70.97 0.86 20.88
N PRO A 176 -71.05 1.22 22.18
CA PRO A 176 -72.13 0.79 23.08
C PRO A 176 -73.45 1.58 22.89
N PRO A 177 -74.60 1.00 23.27
CA PRO A 177 -75.91 1.66 23.17
C PRO A 177 -76.16 2.71 24.26
N PRO A 178 -77.07 3.69 24.02
CA PRO A 178 -77.38 4.74 24.96
C PRO A 178 -78.34 4.28 26.07
N ALA A 179 -78.09 4.73 27.30
CA ALA A 179 -79.02 4.76 28.43
C ALA A 179 -78.94 6.13 29.11
#